data_AF-A0A2D4S4R2-F1
#
_entry.id   AF-A0A2D4S4R2-F1
#
_cell.length_a   1.000
_cell.length_b   1.000
_cell.length_c   1.000
_cell.angle_alpha   90.00
_cell.angle_beta   90.00
_cell.angle_gamma   90.00
#
_symmetry.space_group_name_H-M   'P 1'
#
loop_
_entity.id
_entity.type
_entity.pdbx_description
1 polymer ?
#
loop_
_entity_poly.entity_id
_entity_poly.type
_entity_poly.pdbx_seq_one_letter_code
_entity_poly.pdbx_strand_id
1 'polypeptide(L)'
;MSTDSDRWKNKYLNLIDENEQLEKRFEDHIGQLRRAIIRLSITAEGRDADMDSQLESMRDLLRTDQLNGLTRILEQIETGFERWQSRQASFQGQITQTLIDIETAHSLPKPLMGELTKVRKKVRETDKVDLLLAFTSVIAQWA
;
A
#
# COMPACT_ATOMS: atom_id res chain seq x y z
N MET A 1 -47.32 25.31 36.33
CA MET A 1 -47.52 24.76 34.98
C MET A 1 -46.27 25.14 34.20
N SER A 2 -45.35 24.20 33.93
CA SER A 2 -44.23 24.49 33.04
C SER A 2 -44.80 24.73 31.65
N THR A 3 -44.47 25.85 31.05
CA THR A 3 -45.05 26.26 29.77
C THR A 3 -44.48 25.36 28.67
N ASP A 4 -45.23 25.12 27.59
CA ASP A 4 -44.70 24.38 26.42
C ASP A 4 -43.37 24.97 25.92
N SER A 5 -43.17 26.27 26.14
CA SER A 5 -41.90 26.98 25.89
C SER A 5 -40.71 26.38 26.64
N ASP A 6 -40.87 26.01 27.91
CA ASP A 6 -39.80 25.38 28.72
C ASP A 6 -39.45 23.98 28.18
N ARG A 7 -40.45 23.24 27.70
CA ARG A 7 -40.25 21.90 27.12
C ARG A 7 -39.44 21.96 25.82
N TRP A 8 -39.78 22.88 24.93
CA TRP A 8 -39.04 23.06 23.67
C TRP A 8 -37.65 23.64 23.89
N LYS A 9 -37.49 24.55 24.86
CA LYS A 9 -36.17 25.06 25.27
C LYS A 9 -35.27 23.94 25.78
N ASN A 10 -35.76 23.10 26.69
CA ASN A 10 -34.99 21.96 27.21
C ASN A 10 -34.67 20.95 26.10
N LYS A 11 -35.61 20.67 25.19
CA LYS A 11 -35.33 19.80 24.03
C LYS A 11 -34.24 20.38 23.14
N TYR A 12 -34.26 21.68 22.89
CA TYR A 12 -33.25 22.34 22.06
C TYR A 12 -31.85 22.32 22.71
N LEU A 13 -31.78 22.60 24.01
CA LEU A 13 -30.52 22.49 24.77
C LEU A 13 -29.97 21.06 24.76
N ASN A 14 -30.83 20.05 24.98
CA ASN A 14 -30.41 18.65 24.90
C ASN A 14 -29.88 18.28 23.50
N LEU A 15 -30.52 18.77 22.44
CA LEU A 15 -30.07 18.51 21.07
C LEU A 15 -28.72 19.17 20.76
N ILE A 16 -28.45 20.36 21.33
CA ILE A 16 -27.14 21.00 21.22
C ILE A 16 -26.08 20.14 21.92
N ASP A 17 -26.34 19.73 23.16
CA ASP A 17 -25.41 18.90 23.93
C ASP A 17 -25.13 17.55 23.22
N GLU A 18 -26.16 16.93 22.65
CA GLU A 18 -26.02 15.71 21.85
C GLU A 18 -25.19 15.93 20.58
N ASN A 19 -25.40 17.07 19.90
CA ASN A 19 -24.65 17.42 18.70
C ASN A 19 -23.17 17.67 19.02
N GLU A 20 -22.86 18.41 20.07
CA GLU A 20 -21.47 18.66 20.50
C GLU A 20 -20.75 17.35 20.86
N GLN A 21 -21.44 16.42 21.53
CA GLN A 21 -20.89 15.08 21.81
C GLN A 21 -20.69 14.25 20.54
N LEU A 22 -21.56 14.39 19.55
CA LEU A 22 -21.43 13.70 18.27
C LEU A 22 -20.23 14.26 17.49
N GLU A 23 -20.10 15.59 17.40
CA GLU A 23 -18.98 16.27 16.75
C GLU A 23 -17.64 15.85 17.36
N LYS A 24 -17.54 15.86 18.70
CA LYS A 24 -16.33 15.41 19.40
C LYS A 24 -15.97 13.97 19.08
N ARG A 25 -16.96 13.05 19.11
CA ARG A 25 -16.71 11.65 18.75
C ARG A 25 -16.27 11.52 17.30
N PHE A 26 -16.88 12.27 16.39
CA PHE A 26 -16.55 12.23 14.98
C PHE A 26 -15.11 12.71 14.73
N GLU A 27 -14.69 13.78 15.39
CA GLU A 27 -13.33 14.29 15.36
C GLU A 27 -12.31 13.25 15.89
N ASP A 28 -12.63 12.59 17.01
CA ASP A 28 -11.81 11.51 17.56
C ASP A 28 -11.63 10.35 16.56
N HIS A 29 -12.71 9.95 15.88
CA HIS A 29 -12.67 8.87 14.87
C HIS A 29 -11.84 9.27 13.64
N ILE A 30 -11.98 10.50 13.16
CA ILE A 30 -11.14 11.03 12.08
C ILE A 30 -9.66 11.02 12.49
N GLY A 31 -9.35 11.46 13.71
CA GLY A 31 -7.99 11.44 14.25
C GLY A 31 -7.40 10.02 14.29
N GLN A 32 -8.18 9.02 14.70
CA GLN A 32 -7.76 7.62 14.69
C GLN A 32 -7.50 7.10 13.27
N LEU A 33 -8.41 7.38 12.33
CA LEU A 33 -8.26 6.97 10.93
C LEU A 33 -7.01 7.58 10.29
N ARG A 34 -6.73 8.86 10.52
CA ARG A 34 -5.52 9.52 10.01
C ARG A 34 -4.25 8.83 10.51
N ARG A 35 -4.16 8.53 11.82
CA ARG A 35 -3.01 7.81 12.40
C ARG A 35 -2.85 6.42 11.81
N ALA A 36 -3.95 5.69 11.62
CA ALA A 36 -3.93 4.37 11.00
C ALA A 36 -3.42 4.43 9.56
N ILE A 37 -3.90 5.38 8.76
CA ILE A 37 -3.49 5.56 7.37
C ILE A 37 -2.01 5.96 7.29
N ILE A 38 -1.54 6.89 8.12
CA ILE A 38 -0.11 7.27 8.18
C ILE A 38 0.75 6.04 8.48
N ARG A 39 0.34 5.20 9.43
CA ARG A 39 1.08 3.98 9.79
C ARG A 39 1.09 2.94 8.65
N LEU A 40 -0.04 2.76 7.97
CA LEU A 40 -0.15 1.88 6.81
C LEU A 40 0.73 2.38 5.66
N SER A 41 0.75 3.69 5.41
CA SER A 41 1.61 4.34 4.42
C SER A 41 3.08 4.06 4.70
N ILE A 42 3.56 4.26 5.94
CA ILE A 42 4.96 3.95 6.32
C ILE A 42 5.29 2.47 6.11
N THR A 43 4.34 1.57 6.41
CA THR A 43 4.53 0.12 6.21
C THR A 43 4.58 -0.26 4.72
N ALA A 44 4.02 0.57 3.84
CA ALA A 44 4.01 0.36 2.40
C ALA A 44 5.26 0.93 1.69
N GLU A 45 6.06 1.75 2.36
CA GLU A 45 7.26 2.39 1.80
C GLU A 45 8.37 1.40 1.47
N GLY A 46 9.25 1.80 0.55
CA GLY A 46 10.48 1.09 0.20
C GLY A 46 10.30 0.03 -0.88
N ARG A 47 9.11 -0.07 -1.47
CA ARG A 47 8.84 -0.96 -2.61
C ARG A 47 9.05 -0.29 -3.97
N ASP A 48 8.79 1.01 -4.07
CA ASP A 48 8.94 1.79 -5.29
C ASP A 48 9.09 3.28 -4.98
N ALA A 49 10.13 3.91 -5.54
CA ALA A 49 10.48 5.29 -5.25
C ALA A 49 9.44 6.32 -5.74
N ASP A 50 8.74 6.03 -6.85
CA ASP A 50 7.67 6.91 -7.34
C ASP A 50 6.49 6.85 -6.36
N MET A 51 6.18 5.66 -5.85
CA MET A 51 5.10 5.45 -4.88
C MET A 51 5.45 6.03 -3.49
N ASP A 52 6.71 5.97 -3.07
CA ASP A 52 7.19 6.54 -1.81
C ASP A 52 6.96 8.06 -1.76
N SER A 53 7.25 8.78 -2.87
CA SER A 53 7.00 10.23 -2.96
C SER A 53 5.51 10.60 -2.84
N GLN A 54 4.62 9.76 -3.38
CA GLN A 54 3.17 9.96 -3.29
C GLN A 54 2.66 9.68 -1.87
N LEU A 55 3.18 8.63 -1.22
CA LEU A 55 2.88 8.29 0.16
C LEU A 55 3.38 9.38 1.13
N GLU A 56 4.53 9.99 0.86
CA GLU A 56 5.03 11.14 1.63
C GLU A 56 4.11 12.36 1.53
N SER A 57 3.73 12.74 0.30
CA SER A 57 2.80 13.83 0.04
C SER A 57 1.45 13.63 0.75
N MET A 58 0.96 12.38 0.80
CA MET A 58 -0.25 12.03 1.54
C MET A 58 -0.12 12.26 3.04
N ARG A 59 0.99 11.85 3.65
CA ARG A 59 1.21 12.02 5.08
C ARG A 59 1.28 13.49 5.46
N ASP A 60 1.87 14.33 4.61
CA ASP A 60 1.92 15.76 4.86
C ASP A 60 0.54 16.41 4.86
N LEU A 61 -0.36 16.03 3.94
CA LEU A 61 -1.77 16.46 4.00
C LEU A 61 -2.50 15.92 5.24
N LEU A 62 -2.29 14.65 5.60
CA LEU A 62 -2.94 14.06 6.76
C LEU A 62 -2.51 14.70 8.09
N ARG A 63 -1.33 15.34 8.13
CA ARG A 63 -0.80 16.07 9.30
C ARG A 63 -1.38 17.48 9.45
N THR A 64 -1.79 18.14 8.36
CA THR A 64 -2.23 19.54 8.38
C THR A 64 -3.72 19.72 8.67
N ASP A 65 -4.45 18.65 8.99
CA ASP A 65 -5.91 18.64 9.25
C ASP A 65 -6.78 19.04 8.04
N GLN A 66 -6.15 19.39 6.91
CA GLN A 66 -6.85 19.79 5.70
C GLN A 66 -7.25 18.54 4.92
N LEU A 67 -8.51 18.11 5.09
CA LEU A 67 -9.11 17.06 4.25
C LEU A 67 -9.30 17.52 2.79
N ASN A 68 -9.20 18.82 2.55
CA ASN A 68 -9.29 19.47 1.25
C ASN A 68 -8.13 18.97 0.37
N GLY A 69 -8.43 18.06 -0.57
CA GLY A 69 -7.43 17.47 -1.47
C GLY A 69 -7.04 16.03 -1.15
N LEU A 70 -7.60 15.42 -0.09
CA LEU A 70 -7.37 14.00 0.21
C LEU A 70 -7.81 13.10 -0.94
N THR A 71 -8.98 13.37 -1.55
CA THR A 71 -9.49 12.62 -2.71
C THR A 71 -8.49 12.58 -3.86
N ARG A 72 -7.91 13.74 -4.21
CA ARG A 72 -6.91 13.86 -5.28
C ARG A 72 -5.64 13.07 -4.98
N ILE A 73 -5.18 13.08 -3.74
CA ILE A 73 -4.01 12.28 -3.35
C ILE A 73 -4.33 10.79 -3.37
N LEU A 74 -5.53 10.40 -2.96
CA LEU A 74 -5.97 9.00 -2.98
C LEU A 74 -5.99 8.48 -4.43
N GLU A 75 -6.53 9.26 -5.37
CA GLU A 75 -6.48 8.98 -6.82
C GLU A 75 -5.03 8.89 -7.34
N GLN A 76 -4.13 9.76 -6.87
CA GLN A 76 -2.71 9.71 -7.26
C GLN A 76 -2.02 8.44 -6.75
N ILE A 77 -2.32 8.01 -5.52
CA ILE A 77 -1.80 6.77 -4.95
C ILE A 77 -2.35 5.56 -5.71
N GLU A 78 -3.65 5.52 -5.99
CA GLU A 78 -4.25 4.44 -6.79
C GLU A 78 -3.59 4.32 -8.16
N THR A 79 -3.44 5.45 -8.86
CA THR A 79 -2.76 5.49 -10.16
C THR A 79 -1.28 5.10 -10.06
N GLY A 80 -0.61 5.48 -8.97
CA GLY A 80 0.76 5.07 -8.67
C GLY A 80 0.88 3.56 -8.46
N PHE A 81 -0.02 3.02 -7.67
CA PHE A 81 -0.10 1.60 -7.35
C PHE A 81 -0.38 0.74 -8.59
N GLU A 82 -1.30 1.16 -9.46
CA GLU A 82 -1.56 0.48 -10.74
C GLU A 82 -0.32 0.48 -11.65
N ARG A 83 0.39 1.61 -11.73
CA ARG A 83 1.65 1.70 -12.50
C ARG A 83 2.73 0.80 -11.92
N TRP A 84 2.89 0.79 -10.59
CA TRP A 84 3.81 -0.10 -9.91
C TRP A 84 3.48 -1.58 -10.18
N GLN A 85 2.20 -1.95 -10.06
CA GLN A 85 1.75 -3.32 -10.31
C GLN A 85 1.99 -3.74 -11.77
N SER A 86 1.75 -2.85 -12.73
CA SER A 86 2.03 -3.09 -14.15
C SER A 86 3.54 -3.24 -14.44
N ARG A 87 4.38 -2.39 -13.82
CA ARG A 87 5.83 -2.48 -13.90
C ARG A 87 6.35 -3.78 -13.30
N GLN A 88 5.82 -4.17 -12.15
CA GLN A 88 6.13 -5.43 -11.49
C GLN A 88 5.73 -6.63 -12.36
N ALA A 89 4.51 -6.65 -12.90
CA ALA A 89 4.07 -7.73 -13.79
C ALA A 89 4.94 -7.85 -15.05
N SER A 90 5.33 -6.71 -15.65
CA SER A 90 6.22 -6.67 -16.81
C SER A 90 7.60 -7.21 -16.48
N PHE A 91 8.18 -6.82 -15.34
CA PHE A 91 9.46 -7.32 -14.85
C PHE A 91 9.45 -8.83 -14.61
N GLN A 92 8.42 -9.35 -13.93
CA GLN A 92 8.25 -10.79 -13.70
C GLN A 92 8.10 -11.57 -15.02
N GLY A 93 7.41 -10.98 -16.01
CA GLY A 93 7.29 -11.53 -17.36
C GLY A 93 8.65 -11.61 -18.07
N GLN A 94 9.43 -10.53 -18.05
CA GLN A 94 10.77 -10.49 -18.64
C GLN A 94 11.70 -11.51 -17.99
N ILE A 95 11.73 -11.59 -16.65
CA ILE A 95 12.54 -12.60 -15.95
C ILE A 95 12.12 -14.00 -16.37
N THR A 96 10.82 -14.30 -16.37
CA THR A 96 10.31 -15.62 -16.77
C THR A 96 10.80 -15.98 -18.17
N GLN A 97 10.75 -15.03 -19.11
CA GLN A 97 11.21 -15.25 -20.48
C GLN A 97 12.73 -15.48 -20.53
N THR A 98 13.53 -14.63 -19.88
CA THR A 98 15.00 -14.82 -19.84
C THR A 98 15.40 -16.15 -19.23
N LEU A 99 14.68 -16.63 -18.22
CA LEU A 99 14.91 -17.95 -17.64
C LEU A 99 14.65 -19.05 -18.67
N ILE A 100 13.52 -19.00 -19.37
CA ILE A 100 13.19 -19.96 -20.43
C ILE A 100 14.27 -19.94 -21.54
N ASP A 101 14.74 -18.75 -21.92
CA ASP A 101 15.78 -18.61 -22.94
C ASP A 101 17.11 -19.23 -22.48
N ILE A 102 17.49 -19.07 -21.20
CA ILE A 102 18.68 -19.71 -20.62
C ILE A 102 18.53 -21.24 -20.57
N GLU A 103 17.35 -21.73 -20.15
CA GLU A 103 17.03 -23.16 -20.10
C GLU A 103 17.11 -23.84 -21.48
N THR A 104 16.76 -23.10 -22.55
CA THR A 104 16.72 -23.62 -23.92
C THR A 104 18.03 -23.43 -24.68
N ALA A 105 18.79 -22.36 -24.40
CA ALA A 105 20.03 -22.05 -25.10
C ALA A 105 21.26 -22.82 -24.58
N HIS A 106 21.28 -23.25 -23.33
CA HIS A 106 22.42 -23.92 -22.72
C HIS A 106 22.05 -25.33 -22.24
N SER A 107 22.84 -26.36 -22.59
CA SER A 107 22.71 -27.70 -22.00
C SER A 107 23.21 -27.69 -20.55
N LEU A 108 22.41 -27.12 -19.67
CA LEU A 108 22.70 -27.01 -18.24
C LEU A 108 22.66 -28.39 -17.56
N PRO A 109 23.53 -28.65 -16.57
CA PRO A 109 23.45 -29.85 -15.74
C PRO A 109 22.06 -30.01 -15.10
N LYS A 110 21.54 -31.25 -15.07
CA LYS A 110 20.25 -31.60 -14.44
C LYS A 110 19.98 -30.97 -13.06
N PRO A 111 20.94 -30.89 -12.11
CA PRO A 111 20.69 -30.26 -10.81
C PRO A 111 20.36 -28.76 -10.92
N LEU A 112 21.06 -28.02 -11.79
CA LEU A 112 20.82 -26.60 -12.02
C LEU A 112 19.49 -26.35 -12.72
N MET A 113 19.10 -27.27 -13.61
CA MET A 113 17.81 -27.22 -14.30
C MET A 113 16.64 -27.36 -13.30
N GLY A 114 16.81 -28.19 -12.27
CA GLY A 114 15.86 -28.31 -11.17
C GLY A 114 15.72 -27.02 -10.36
N GLU A 115 16.84 -26.36 -10.01
CA GLU A 115 16.83 -25.09 -9.27
C GLU A 115 16.29 -23.93 -10.09
N LEU A 116 16.68 -23.79 -11.37
CA LEU A 116 16.11 -22.80 -12.30
C LEU A 116 14.60 -22.93 -12.43
N THR A 117 14.09 -24.16 -12.53
CA THR A 117 12.64 -24.40 -12.59
C THR A 117 11.94 -24.01 -11.29
N LYS A 118 12.58 -24.22 -10.13
CA LYS A 118 12.06 -23.77 -8.83
C LYS A 118 12.04 -22.25 -8.74
N VAL A 119 13.12 -21.58 -9.16
CA VAL A 119 13.21 -20.12 -9.20
C VAL A 119 12.12 -19.56 -10.13
N ARG A 120 12.01 -20.05 -11.37
CA ARG A 120 10.97 -19.66 -12.33
C ARG A 120 9.55 -19.76 -11.77
N LYS A 121 9.24 -20.82 -11.02
CA LYS A 121 7.93 -20.98 -10.38
C LYS A 121 7.68 -19.93 -9.30
N LYS A 122 8.74 -19.51 -8.60
CA LYS A 122 8.68 -18.51 -7.52
C LYS A 122 8.64 -17.06 -8.03
N VAL A 123 9.11 -16.79 -9.25
CA VAL A 123 9.11 -15.45 -9.89
C VAL A 123 7.77 -14.72 -9.69
N ARG A 124 6.63 -15.37 -9.93
CA ARG A 124 5.31 -14.72 -9.80
C ARG A 124 4.89 -14.31 -8.39
N GLU A 125 5.47 -14.92 -7.35
CA GLU A 125 5.02 -14.77 -5.96
C GLU A 125 6.03 -13.99 -5.10
N THR A 126 7.20 -13.66 -5.65
CA THR A 126 8.37 -13.29 -4.87
C THR A 126 8.81 -11.86 -5.16
N ASP A 127 9.16 -11.12 -4.11
CA ASP A 127 9.69 -9.76 -4.23
C ASP A 127 11.05 -9.75 -4.96
N LYS A 128 11.43 -8.62 -5.55
CA LYS A 128 12.66 -8.42 -6.32
C LYS A 128 13.91 -8.78 -5.51
N VAL A 129 13.91 -8.49 -4.21
CA VAL A 129 15.03 -8.80 -3.29
C VAL A 129 15.22 -10.31 -3.11
N ASP A 130 14.12 -11.02 -2.86
CA ASP A 130 14.13 -12.47 -2.69
C ASP A 130 14.48 -13.20 -4.00
N LEU A 131 14.09 -12.64 -5.14
CA LEU A 131 14.51 -13.15 -6.45
C LEU A 131 16.01 -12.95 -6.70
N LEU A 132 16.58 -11.80 -6.35
CA LEU A 132 18.02 -11.57 -6.44
C LEU A 132 18.80 -12.54 -5.54
N LEU A 133 18.34 -12.78 -4.31
CA LEU A 133 18.94 -13.77 -3.41
C LEU A 133 18.88 -15.18 -4.00
N ALA A 134 17.74 -15.57 -4.58
CA ALA A 134 17.58 -16.85 -5.26
C ALA A 134 18.49 -16.98 -6.50
N PHE A 135 18.68 -15.91 -7.25
CA PHE A 135 19.62 -15.92 -8.38
C PHE A 135 21.07 -16.03 -7.92
N THR A 136 21.46 -15.30 -6.87
CA THR A 136 22.82 -15.39 -6.33
C THR A 136 23.13 -16.76 -5.76
N SER A 137 22.15 -17.46 -5.17
CA SER A 137 22.37 -18.83 -4.68
C SER A 137 22.53 -19.84 -5.82
N VAL A 138 21.81 -19.68 -6.93
CA VAL A 138 22.00 -20.51 -8.14
C VAL A 138 23.38 -20.28 -8.76
N ILE A 139 23.84 -19.02 -8.84
CA ILE A 139 25.18 -18.67 -9.34
C ILE A 139 26.28 -19.19 -8.40
N ALA A 140 26.08 -19.07 -7.09
CA ALA A 140 27.02 -19.55 -6.08
C ALA A 140 27.16 -21.09 -6.03
N GLN A 141 26.18 -21.84 -6.55
CA GLN A 141 26.30 -23.29 -6.74
C GLN A 141 27.13 -23.68 -7.97
N TRP A 142 27.45 -22.72 -8.83
CA TRP A 142 28.19 -22.93 -10.07
C TRP A 142 29.65 -22.42 -10.00
N ALA A 143 29.96 -21.49 -9.09
CA ALA A 143 31.32 -21.08 -8.75
C ALA A 143 32.00 -22.07 -7.79
#